data_AF-A3RI46-F1
#
_entry.id   AF-A3RI46-F1
#
_cell.length_a   1.000
_cell.length_b   1.000
_cell.length_c   1.000
_cell.angle_alpha   90.00
_cell.angle_beta   90.00
_cell.angle_gamma   90.00
#
_symmetry.space_group_name_H-M   'P 1'
#
loop_
_entity.id
_entity.type
_entity.pdbx_description
1 polymer ?
#
loop_
_entity_poly.entity_id
_entity_poly.type
_entity_poly.pdbx_seq_one_letter_code
_entity_poly.pdbx_strand_id
1 'polypeptide(L)'
;GWIYGSVTEDILTGFKMHCRGWKSVYCCPERAAFRGSAPINLSDRLHQVLRWALGSIEIFMSHHCPLWYGWGGKLKFLQRLAYINTVVYPFTSIPLLAYCTIPAVCLLTGKFIIPQISNLASIWFLALFLSIIATSVLELRWSGVSIEDLWSNEQFWV
;
A
#
# COMPACT_ATOMS: atom_id res chain seq x y z
N GLY A 1 17.72 6.44 -20.23
CA GLY A 1 16.40 6.60 -20.84
C GLY A 1 15.37 5.86 -20.03
N TRP A 2 14.13 5.83 -20.51
CA TRP A 2 13.03 5.06 -19.95
C TRP A 2 13.34 3.56 -19.95
N ILE A 3 12.85 2.86 -18.94
CA ILE A 3 13.04 1.41 -18.82
C ILE A 3 11.80 0.72 -19.38
N TYR A 4 11.97 0.07 -20.52
CA TYR A 4 10.94 -0.74 -21.16
C TYR A 4 10.66 -2.04 -20.39
N GLY A 5 9.47 -2.59 -20.59
CA GLY A 5 9.08 -3.90 -20.04
C GLY A 5 8.27 -3.83 -18.74
N SER A 6 7.63 -2.68 -18.47
CA SER A 6 6.50 -2.63 -17.53
C SER A 6 5.45 -1.61 -17.96
N VAL A 7 4.17 -1.93 -17.74
CA VAL A 7 3.07 -0.95 -17.87
C VAL A 7 3.28 0.26 -16.93
N THR A 8 4.00 0.07 -15.82
CA THR A 8 4.41 1.09 -14.86
C THR A 8 5.92 1.37 -14.93
N GLU A 9 6.38 1.77 -16.11
CA GLU A 9 7.79 2.11 -16.37
C GLU A 9 8.30 3.33 -15.57
N ASP A 10 7.38 4.14 -15.05
CA ASP A 10 7.64 5.30 -14.20
C ASP A 10 8.32 4.93 -12.88
N ILE A 11 7.74 4.00 -12.13
CA ILE A 11 8.29 3.50 -10.86
C ILE A 11 9.63 2.79 -11.11
N LEU A 12 9.68 1.95 -12.17
CA LEU A 12 10.86 1.17 -12.52
C LEU A 12 12.06 2.05 -12.89
N THR A 13 11.82 3.10 -13.68
CA THR A 13 12.86 4.05 -14.08
C THR A 13 13.41 4.79 -12.87
N GLY A 14 12.54 5.29 -11.99
CA GLY A 14 12.94 5.94 -10.74
C GLY A 14 13.75 5.03 -9.83
N PHE A 15 13.31 3.78 -9.65
CA PHE A 15 14.01 2.78 -8.85
C PHE A 15 15.44 2.53 -9.35
N LYS A 16 15.62 2.39 -10.68
CA LYS A 16 16.94 2.15 -11.28
C LYS A 16 17.87 3.36 -11.12
N MET A 17 17.34 4.58 -11.22
CA MET A 17 18.11 5.80 -10.94
C MET A 17 18.53 5.87 -9.47
N HIS A 18 17.63 5.60 -8.54
CA HIS A 18 17.97 5.60 -7.11
C HIS A 18 18.98 4.50 -6.75
N CYS A 19 18.95 3.33 -7.40
CA CYS A 19 19.99 2.31 -7.25
C CYS A 19 21.38 2.80 -7.66
N ARG A 20 21.47 3.74 -8.60
CA ARG A 20 22.73 4.39 -9.01
C ARG A 20 23.18 5.52 -8.07
N GLY A 21 22.42 5.83 -7.03
CA GLY A 21 22.74 6.84 -6.01
C GLY A 21 22.14 8.23 -6.27
N TRP A 22 21.24 8.36 -7.24
CA TRP A 22 20.47 9.60 -7.42
C TRP A 22 19.52 9.83 -6.25
N LYS A 23 19.20 11.10 -5.99
CA LYS A 23 18.25 11.53 -4.95
C LYS A 23 17.15 12.34 -5.60
N SER A 24 15.91 12.05 -5.25
CA SER A 24 14.74 12.87 -5.61
C SER A 24 14.43 13.88 -4.51
N VAL A 25 13.73 14.97 -4.88
CA VAL A 25 13.22 15.98 -3.95
C VAL A 25 11.73 16.12 -4.17
N TYR A 26 10.94 16.06 -3.09
CA TYR A 26 9.51 16.32 -3.11
C TYR A 26 9.25 17.74 -2.61
N CYS A 27 8.58 18.57 -3.40
CA CYS A 27 8.29 19.97 -3.07
C CYS A 27 6.77 20.20 -3.16
N CYS A 28 6.18 20.71 -2.07
CA CYS A 28 4.76 21.01 -1.97
C CYS A 28 4.59 22.53 -1.78
N PRO A 29 4.48 23.32 -2.87
CA PRO A 29 4.22 24.75 -2.77
C PRO A 29 2.79 25.02 -2.28
N GLU A 30 2.56 26.15 -1.62
CA GLU A 30 1.24 26.53 -1.09
C GLU A 30 0.13 26.52 -2.15
N ARG A 31 0.47 26.95 -3.37
CA ARG A 31 -0.42 26.85 -4.52
C ARG A 31 -0.03 25.63 -5.35
N ALA A 32 -0.98 24.75 -5.61
CA ALA A 32 -0.81 23.62 -6.52
C ALA A 32 -0.27 24.10 -7.87
N ALA A 33 1.01 23.79 -8.14
CA ALA A 33 1.73 24.19 -9.34
C ALA A 33 1.31 23.39 -10.58
N PHE A 34 0.79 22.18 -10.38
CA PHE A 34 0.26 21.30 -11.43
C PHE A 34 -1.18 20.94 -11.10
N ARG A 35 -2.09 21.13 -12.07
CA ARG A 35 -3.51 20.73 -11.98
C ARG A 35 -3.88 20.01 -13.27
N GLY A 36 -4.63 18.93 -13.15
CA GLY A 36 -5.14 18.16 -14.27
C GLY A 36 -6.56 17.67 -14.01
N SER A 37 -7.27 17.31 -15.07
CA SER A 37 -8.61 16.73 -14.96
C SER A 37 -8.53 15.29 -14.43
N ALA A 38 -9.37 14.97 -13.45
CA ALA A 38 -9.51 13.62 -12.90
C ALA A 38 -10.65 12.87 -13.60
N PRO A 39 -10.58 11.52 -13.68
CA PRO A 39 -11.71 10.73 -14.16
C PRO A 39 -12.93 10.92 -13.26
N ILE A 40 -14.08 11.18 -13.87
CA ILE A 40 -15.37 11.37 -13.18
C ILE A 40 -16.11 10.02 -13.05
N ASN A 41 -15.81 9.08 -13.95
CA ASN A 41 -16.47 7.78 -14.03
C ASN A 41 -15.73 6.73 -13.19
N LEU A 42 -16.51 5.86 -12.53
CA LEU A 42 -15.97 4.75 -11.74
C LEU A 42 -15.21 3.73 -12.60
N SER A 43 -15.70 3.42 -13.81
CA SER A 43 -15.07 2.43 -14.68
C SER A 43 -13.63 2.83 -15.03
N ASP A 44 -13.41 4.10 -15.39
CA ASP A 44 -12.07 4.61 -15.72
C ASP A 44 -11.14 4.55 -14.51
N ARG A 45 -11.67 4.85 -13.31
CA ARG A 45 -10.93 4.77 -12.05
C ARG A 45 -10.51 3.33 -11.72
N LEU A 46 -11.40 2.35 -11.89
CA LEU A 46 -11.11 0.94 -11.65
C LEU A 46 -10.06 0.40 -12.64
N HIS A 47 -10.20 0.72 -13.93
CA HIS A 47 -9.19 0.35 -14.93
C HIS A 47 -7.83 0.97 -14.62
N GLN A 48 -7.79 2.20 -14.09
CA GLN A 48 -6.54 2.83 -13.68
C GLN A 48 -5.86 2.07 -12.54
N VAL A 49 -6.59 1.73 -11.47
CA VAL A 49 -6.05 0.97 -10.34
C VAL A 49 -5.61 -0.43 -10.78
N LEU A 50 -6.38 -1.09 -11.64
CA LEU A 50 -6.01 -2.38 -12.21
C LEU A 50 -4.68 -2.31 -12.97
N ARG A 51 -4.47 -1.27 -13.79
CA ARG A 51 -3.19 -1.07 -14.50
C ARG A 51 -2.01 -0.89 -13.53
N TRP A 52 -2.22 -0.17 -12.43
CA TRP A 52 -1.19 0.00 -11.40
C TRP A 52 -0.85 -1.32 -10.71
N ALA A 53 -1.86 -2.14 -10.40
CA ALA A 53 -1.66 -3.45 -9.80
C ALA A 53 -0.91 -4.39 -10.75
N LEU A 54 -1.32 -4.45 -12.03
CA LEU A 54 -0.67 -5.26 -13.05
C LEU A 54 0.79 -4.85 -13.25
N GLY A 55 1.08 -3.56 -13.38
CA GLY A 55 2.45 -3.08 -13.53
C GLY A 55 3.33 -3.40 -12.32
N SER A 56 2.76 -3.34 -11.11
CA SER A 56 3.49 -3.69 -9.87
C SER A 56 3.83 -5.18 -9.81
N ILE A 57 2.89 -6.06 -10.20
CA ILE A 57 3.12 -7.51 -10.31
C ILE A 57 4.16 -7.82 -11.40
N GLU A 58 4.10 -7.12 -12.54
CA GLU A 58 5.06 -7.26 -13.62
C GLU A 58 6.48 -6.88 -13.16
N ILE A 59 6.64 -5.76 -12.44
CA ILE A 59 7.92 -5.36 -11.84
C ILE A 59 8.40 -6.43 -10.85
N PHE A 60 7.52 -6.95 -10.00
CA PHE A 60 7.85 -7.99 -9.03
C PHE A 60 8.38 -9.27 -9.71
N MET A 61 7.73 -9.72 -10.78
CA MET A 61 8.10 -10.92 -11.52
C MET A 61 9.26 -10.70 -12.50
N SER A 62 9.62 -9.44 -12.77
CA SER A 62 10.74 -9.09 -13.65
C SER A 62 12.10 -9.28 -12.97
N HIS A 63 13.17 -9.23 -13.77
CA HIS A 63 14.55 -9.17 -13.28
C HIS A 63 14.82 -7.94 -12.38
N HIS A 64 13.98 -6.91 -12.43
CA HIS A 64 14.17 -5.66 -11.71
C HIS A 64 13.47 -5.61 -10.34
N CYS A 65 13.07 -6.75 -9.77
CA CYS A 65 12.41 -6.78 -8.47
C CYS A 65 13.30 -6.21 -7.35
N PRO A 66 12.78 -5.28 -6.51
CA PRO A 66 13.54 -4.68 -5.40
C PRO A 66 14.10 -5.66 -4.36
N LEU A 67 13.56 -6.87 -4.29
CA LEU A 67 13.99 -7.93 -3.36
C LEU A 67 15.38 -8.48 -3.69
N TRP A 68 15.73 -8.64 -4.96
CA TRP A 68 17.01 -9.24 -5.38
C TRP A 68 17.84 -8.31 -6.29
N TYR A 69 17.24 -7.27 -6.86
CA TYR A 69 17.95 -6.36 -7.75
C TYR A 69 18.67 -5.23 -6.98
N GLY A 70 19.89 -4.89 -7.41
CA GLY A 70 20.56 -3.66 -7.00
C GLY A 70 21.16 -3.67 -5.59
N TRP A 71 21.45 -4.85 -5.02
CA TRP A 71 22.12 -4.98 -3.70
C TRP A 71 23.56 -4.44 -3.69
N GLY A 72 24.26 -4.44 -4.82
CA GLY A 72 25.55 -3.75 -4.97
C GLY A 72 25.44 -2.24 -5.25
N GLY A 73 24.23 -1.68 -5.18
CA GLY A 73 23.96 -0.28 -5.48
C GLY A 73 24.12 0.67 -4.28
N LYS A 74 23.79 1.94 -4.49
CA LYS A 74 23.86 3.00 -3.46
C LYS A 74 22.50 3.31 -2.82
N LEU A 75 21.54 2.38 -2.91
CA LEU A 75 20.18 2.56 -2.41
C LEU A 75 20.14 2.38 -0.88
N LYS A 76 19.52 3.33 -0.16
CA LYS A 76 19.33 3.20 1.28
C LYS A 76 18.39 2.04 1.63
N PHE A 77 18.63 1.37 2.75
CA PHE A 77 17.81 0.22 3.18
C PHE A 77 16.32 0.57 3.37
N LEU A 78 16.00 1.64 4.10
CA LEU A 78 14.60 2.07 4.29
C LEU A 78 13.92 2.45 2.97
N GLN A 79 14.67 3.06 2.05
CA GLN A 79 14.16 3.39 0.72
C GLN A 79 13.87 2.11 -0.09
N ARG A 80 14.70 1.08 0.04
CA ARG A 80 14.43 -0.23 -0.54
C ARG A 80 13.17 -0.86 0.04
N LEU A 81 12.97 -0.77 1.36
CA LEU A 81 11.76 -1.29 2.01
C LEU A 81 10.50 -0.58 1.50
N ALA A 82 10.56 0.74 1.28
CA ALA A 82 9.47 1.48 0.64
C ALA A 82 9.19 0.97 -0.79
N TYR A 83 10.23 0.73 -1.59
CA TYR A 83 10.07 0.15 -2.93
C TYR A 83 9.48 -1.26 -2.92
N ILE A 84 9.90 -2.10 -1.97
CA ILE A 84 9.33 -3.44 -1.79
C ILE A 84 7.84 -3.29 -1.49
N ASN A 85 7.46 -2.44 -0.53
CA ASN A 85 6.06 -2.20 -0.17
C ASN A 85 5.22 -1.77 -1.39
N THR A 86 5.72 -0.83 -2.20
CA THR A 86 5.04 -0.36 -3.42
C THR A 86 4.97 -1.42 -4.52
N VAL A 87 5.83 -2.43 -4.54
CA VAL A 87 5.77 -3.49 -5.55
C VAL A 87 4.89 -4.66 -5.09
N VAL A 88 4.90 -4.99 -3.79
CA VAL A 88 4.18 -6.15 -3.27
C VAL A 88 2.76 -5.86 -2.81
N TYR A 89 2.32 -4.59 -2.77
CA TYR A 89 0.96 -4.25 -2.29
C TYR A 89 -0.18 -5.03 -2.97
N PRO A 90 -0.14 -5.40 -4.27
CA PRO A 90 -1.26 -6.14 -4.86
C PRO A 90 -1.44 -7.52 -4.23
N PHE A 91 -0.37 -8.13 -3.70
CA PHE A 91 -0.44 -9.45 -3.08
C PHE A 91 -1.18 -9.45 -1.74
N THR A 92 -1.36 -8.29 -1.08
CA THR A 92 -2.15 -8.20 0.16
C THR A 92 -3.63 -8.46 -0.09
N SER A 93 -4.10 -8.35 -1.34
CA SER A 93 -5.49 -8.67 -1.73
C SER A 93 -5.84 -10.14 -1.50
N ILE A 94 -4.91 -11.07 -1.68
CA ILE A 94 -5.15 -12.52 -1.53
C ILE A 94 -5.53 -12.88 -0.09
N PRO A 95 -4.71 -12.56 0.95
CA PRO A 95 -5.10 -12.81 2.33
C PRO A 95 -6.29 -11.94 2.76
N LEU A 96 -6.46 -10.74 2.20
CA LEU A 96 -7.61 -9.88 2.52
C LEU A 96 -8.94 -10.51 2.07
N LEU A 97 -9.00 -11.07 0.85
CA LEU A 97 -10.19 -11.79 0.38
C LEU A 97 -10.52 -13.01 1.24
N ALA A 98 -9.50 -13.77 1.65
CA ALA A 98 -9.68 -14.86 2.60
C ALA A 98 -10.21 -14.34 3.95
N TYR A 99 -9.64 -13.26 4.46
CA TYR A 99 -10.07 -12.63 5.71
C TYR A 99 -11.54 -12.16 5.67
N CYS A 100 -11.96 -11.49 4.60
CA CYS A 100 -13.33 -10.99 4.44
C CYS A 100 -14.37 -12.12 4.30
N THR A 101 -13.97 -13.30 3.84
CA THR A 101 -14.88 -14.46 3.69
C THR A 101 -15.02 -15.30 4.96
N ILE A 102 -14.04 -15.24 5.88
CA ILE A 102 -14.07 -15.98 7.15
C ILE A 102 -15.36 -15.72 7.96
N PRO A 103 -15.79 -14.47 8.22
CA PRO A 103 -17.00 -14.21 9.01
C PRO A 103 -18.26 -14.86 8.42
N ALA A 104 -18.42 -14.83 7.10
CA ALA A 104 -19.56 -15.45 6.42
C ALA A 104 -19.56 -16.97 6.57
N VAL A 105 -18.39 -17.60 6.42
CA VAL A 105 -18.23 -19.06 6.62
C VAL A 105 -18.50 -19.45 8.07
N CYS A 106 -17.97 -18.70 9.05
CA CYS A 106 -18.23 -18.94 10.47
C CYS A 106 -19.72 -18.85 10.81
N LEU A 107 -20.41 -17.85 10.25
CA LEU A 107 -21.83 -17.63 10.51
C LEU A 107 -22.72 -18.72 9.91
N LEU A 108 -22.42 -19.18 8.68
CA LEU A 108 -23.19 -20.23 8.00
C LEU A 108 -22.91 -21.64 8.54
N THR A 109 -21.67 -21.94 8.91
CA THR A 109 -21.29 -23.27 9.41
C THR A 109 -21.49 -23.42 10.93
N GLY A 110 -21.69 -22.31 11.64
CA GLY A 110 -21.80 -22.28 13.10
C GLY A 110 -20.51 -22.65 13.84
N LYS A 111 -19.39 -22.84 13.13
CA LYS A 111 -18.09 -23.17 13.72
C LYS A 111 -17.26 -21.91 13.88
N PHE A 112 -17.05 -21.50 15.12
CA PHE A 112 -16.12 -20.43 15.46
C PHE A 112 -14.68 -20.94 15.36
N ILE A 113 -13.83 -20.19 14.65
CA ILE A 113 -12.40 -20.49 14.49
C ILE A 113 -11.61 -20.10 15.76
N ILE A 114 -12.10 -19.12 16.51
CA ILE A 114 -11.45 -18.60 17.72
C ILE A 114 -12.08 -19.27 18.96
N PRO A 115 -11.28 -19.88 19.86
CA PRO A 115 -11.77 -20.43 21.12
C PRO A 115 -12.25 -19.31 22.06
N GLN A 116 -12.94 -19.65 23.15
CA GLN A 116 -13.36 -18.64 24.13
C GLN A 116 -12.16 -17.81 24.61
N ILE A 117 -12.27 -16.49 24.47
CA ILE A 117 -11.20 -15.55 24.75
C ILE A 117 -10.97 -15.53 26.26
N SER A 118 -9.75 -15.84 26.69
CA SER A 118 -9.36 -15.72 28.10
C SER A 118 -9.25 -14.25 28.51
N ASN A 119 -9.33 -13.96 29.82
CA ASN A 119 -9.18 -12.59 30.33
C ASN A 119 -7.91 -11.89 29.82
N LEU A 120 -6.80 -12.64 29.68
CA LEU A 120 -5.55 -12.11 29.15
C LEU A 120 -5.65 -11.79 27.64
N ALA A 121 -6.25 -12.68 26.85
CA ALA A 121 -6.41 -12.46 25.41
C ALA A 121 -7.34 -11.27 25.12
N SER A 122 -8.38 -11.05 25.94
CA SER A 122 -9.26 -9.88 25.84
C SER A 122 -8.50 -8.57 26.06
N ILE A 123 -7.57 -8.53 27.02
CA ILE A 123 -6.73 -7.34 27.28
C ILE A 123 -5.83 -7.07 26.08
N TRP A 124 -5.18 -8.09 25.51
CA TRP A 124 -4.35 -7.92 24.30
C TRP A 124 -5.16 -7.42 23.10
N PHE A 125 -6.36 -7.95 22.91
CA PHE A 125 -7.27 -7.50 21.85
C PHE A 125 -7.63 -6.02 22.04
N LEU A 126 -8.07 -5.64 23.24
CA LEU A 126 -8.40 -4.25 23.55
C LEU A 126 -7.20 -3.31 23.36
N ALA A 127 -6.01 -3.71 23.83
CA ALA A 127 -4.78 -2.93 23.69
C ALA A 127 -4.41 -2.70 22.22
N LEU A 128 -4.62 -3.70 21.34
CA LEU A 128 -4.40 -3.57 19.90
C LEU A 128 -5.35 -2.55 19.26
N PHE A 129 -6.66 -2.60 19.57
CA PHE A 129 -7.60 -1.61 19.03
C PHE A 129 -7.28 -0.19 19.49
N LEU A 130 -6.97 -0.03 20.77
CA LEU A 130 -6.60 1.28 21.32
C LEU A 130 -5.30 1.81 20.70
N SER A 131 -4.30 0.95 20.47
CA SER A 131 -3.03 1.37 19.88
C SER A 131 -3.19 1.79 18.41
N ILE A 132 -4.01 1.09 17.63
CA ILE A 132 -4.33 1.46 16.24
C ILE A 132 -4.99 2.84 16.21
N ILE A 133 -6.07 3.03 16.99
CA ILE A 133 -6.80 4.32 17.04
C ILE A 133 -5.87 5.45 17.49
N ALA A 134 -5.09 5.25 18.55
CA ALA A 134 -4.19 6.28 19.07
C ALA A 134 -3.11 6.65 18.04
N THR A 135 -2.57 5.68 17.32
CA THR A 135 -1.57 5.92 16.28
C THR A 135 -2.15 6.69 15.11
N SER A 136 -3.35 6.32 14.63
CA SER A 136 -4.04 7.05 13.56
C SER A 136 -4.35 8.50 13.94
N VAL A 137 -4.82 8.75 15.17
CA VAL A 137 -5.07 10.13 15.65
C VAL A 137 -3.78 10.95 15.70
N LEU A 138 -2.67 10.35 16.14
CA LEU A 138 -1.38 11.03 16.19
C LEU A 138 -0.86 11.37 14.80
N GLU A 139 -1.01 10.46 13.84
CA GLU A 139 -0.62 10.66 12.44
C GLU A 139 -1.44 11.75 11.75
N LEU A 140 -2.77 11.76 11.97
CA LEU A 140 -3.65 12.82 11.45
C LEU A 140 -3.30 14.19 12.01
N ARG A 141 -2.94 14.26 13.30
CA ARG A 141 -2.57 15.53 13.95
C ARG A 141 -1.33 16.16 13.31
N TRP A 142 -0.35 15.35 12.91
CA TRP A 142 0.88 15.86 12.28
C TRP A 142 0.72 16.14 10.79
N SER A 143 -0.09 15.34 10.09
CA SER A 143 -0.29 15.47 8.64
C SER A 143 -1.30 16.55 8.23
N GLY A 144 -2.19 16.97 9.14
CA GLY A 144 -3.25 17.94 8.84
C GLY A 144 -4.34 17.38 7.92
N VAL A 145 -4.41 16.06 7.77
CA VAL A 145 -5.41 15.35 6.97
C VAL A 145 -6.70 15.20 7.79
N SER A 146 -7.86 15.24 7.12
CA SER A 146 -9.14 15.04 7.80
C SER A 146 -9.38 13.56 8.12
N ILE A 147 -10.17 13.29 9.17
CA ILE A 147 -10.53 11.91 9.55
C ILE A 147 -11.38 11.25 8.45
N GLU A 148 -12.24 12.03 7.79
CA GLU A 148 -13.11 11.56 6.71
C GLU A 148 -12.30 11.12 5.49
N ASP A 149 -11.22 11.84 5.15
CA ASP A 149 -10.33 11.49 4.04
C ASP A 149 -9.59 10.18 4.33
N LEU A 150 -9.06 10.01 5.55
CA LEU A 150 -8.39 8.78 5.96
C LEU A 150 -9.35 7.59 5.85
N TRP A 151 -10.53 7.72 6.44
CA TRP A 151 -11.53 6.65 6.44
C TRP A 151 -11.98 6.30 5.02
N SER A 152 -12.24 7.31 4.19
CA SER A 152 -12.64 7.12 2.78
C SER A 152 -11.53 6.45 1.97
N ASN A 153 -10.26 6.76 2.25
CA ASN A 153 -9.12 6.13 1.59
C ASN A 153 -8.96 4.66 2.00
N GLU A 154 -9.09 4.33 3.29
CA GLU A 154 -9.05 2.94 3.76
C GLU A 154 -10.20 2.11 3.17
N GLN A 155 -11.40 2.67 3.06
CA GLN A 155 -12.53 2.00 2.41
C GLN A 155 -12.31 1.77 0.91
N PHE A 156 -11.65 2.70 0.22
CA PHE A 156 -11.32 2.55 -1.20
C PHE A 156 -10.17 1.56 -1.43
N TRP A 157 -9.30 1.37 -0.43
CA TRP A 157 -8.21 0.40 -0.49
C TRP A 157 -8.69 -1.06 -0.37
N VAL A 158 -9.74 -1.30 0.43
CA VAL A 158 -10.40 -2.62 0.59
C VAL A 158 -11.23 -2.98 -0.64
#